data_AF-A0A238D6J7-F1
#
_entry.id   AF-A0A238D6J7-F1
#
_cell.length_a   1.000
_cell.length_b   1.000
_cell.length_c   1.000
_cell.angle_alpha   90.00
_cell.angle_beta   90.00
_cell.angle_gamma   90.00
#
_symmetry.space_group_name_H-M   'P 1'
#
loop_
_entity.id
_entity.type
_entity.pdbx_description
1 polymer ?
#
loop_
_entity_poly.entity_id
_entity_poly.type
_entity_poly.pdbx_seq_one_letter_code
_entity_poly.pdbx_strand_id
1 'polypeptide(L)'
;MFRDADPRDITPAHIKQAQIAWAKTPNMCNRRIAVLCQIFEYGLPHGYVDSNPCVGIPRLAEARRGRYVSDAEYRAIWECGSPDLRVMLDLMYLTGQRIEDVLSMTHADVSDEGVFVQQDKTDKKVLIAMTPDLREALDAAAALPRKIRGETILCTVRGGKSTPTRRRTTCTSWRLKKPESMTRRRTTSAPNASRTPRSRGWTHRRSAATARWR
;
A
#
# COMPACT_ATOMS: atom_id res chain seq x y z
N MET A 1 -17.89 -15.55 -12.96
CA MET A 1 -18.16 -14.65 -14.10
C MET A 1 -17.37 -15.06 -15.34
N PHE A 2 -16.08 -15.41 -15.26
CA PHE A 2 -15.26 -15.78 -16.43
C PHE A 2 -14.71 -17.23 -16.42
N ARG A 3 -15.33 -18.16 -15.67
CA ARG A 3 -14.72 -19.47 -15.40
C ARG A 3 -14.70 -20.39 -16.63
N ASP A 4 -15.70 -20.26 -17.50
CA ASP A 4 -15.94 -21.19 -18.62
C ASP A 4 -16.21 -20.44 -19.95
N ALA A 5 -15.84 -19.15 -20.01
CA ALA A 5 -16.04 -18.33 -21.21
C ALA A 5 -14.80 -18.43 -22.11
N ASP A 6 -15.01 -18.62 -23.42
CA ASP A 6 -13.93 -18.47 -24.40
C ASP A 6 -13.43 -17.02 -24.36
N PRO A 7 -12.10 -16.77 -24.31
CA PRO A 7 -11.54 -15.42 -24.35
C PRO A 7 -12.07 -14.55 -25.48
N ARG A 8 -12.44 -15.13 -26.62
CA ARG A 8 -12.96 -14.43 -27.81
C ARG A 8 -14.38 -13.89 -27.61
N ASP A 9 -15.16 -14.52 -26.75
CA ASP A 9 -16.54 -14.12 -26.46
C ASP A 9 -16.62 -12.97 -25.43
N ILE A 10 -15.47 -12.55 -24.89
CA ILE A 10 -15.42 -11.51 -23.87
C ILE A 10 -15.50 -10.14 -24.54
N THR A 11 -16.66 -9.50 -24.40
CA THR A 11 -16.92 -8.16 -24.90
C THR A 11 -16.63 -7.07 -23.86
N PRO A 12 -16.44 -5.80 -24.28
CA PRO A 12 -16.34 -4.67 -23.35
C PRO A 12 -17.55 -4.55 -22.40
N ALA A 13 -18.73 -5.01 -22.83
CA ALA A 13 -19.93 -5.03 -22.00
C ALA A 13 -19.78 -5.99 -20.80
N HIS A 14 -19.18 -7.16 -20.99
CA HIS A 14 -18.89 -8.10 -19.91
C HIS A 14 -17.90 -7.51 -18.89
N ILE A 15 -16.87 -6.80 -19.36
CA ILE A 15 -15.92 -6.13 -18.47
C ILE A 15 -16.60 -4.98 -17.72
N LYS A 16 -17.51 -4.24 -18.36
CA LYS A 16 -18.29 -3.18 -17.69
C LYS A 16 -19.24 -3.75 -16.63
N GLN A 17 -19.91 -4.87 -16.90
CA GLN A 17 -20.72 -5.57 -15.92
C GLN A 17 -19.87 -6.05 -14.73
N ALA A 18 -18.68 -6.59 -14.98
CA ALA A 18 -17.74 -6.96 -13.92
C ALA A 18 -17.28 -5.75 -13.11
N GLN A 19 -17.02 -4.61 -13.77
CA GLN A 19 -16.68 -3.36 -13.10
C GLN A 19 -17.81 -2.90 -12.15
N ILE A 20 -19.07 -2.99 -12.58
CA ILE A 20 -20.23 -2.66 -11.75
C ILE A 20 -20.32 -3.60 -10.55
N ALA A 21 -20.15 -4.91 -10.75
CA ALA A 21 -20.16 -5.90 -9.68
C ALA A 21 -19.05 -5.66 -8.65
N TRP A 22 -17.90 -5.12 -9.06
CA TRP A 22 -16.75 -4.83 -8.19
C TRP A 22 -16.69 -3.39 -7.68
N ALA A 23 -17.69 -2.55 -8.00
CA ALA A 23 -17.68 -1.12 -7.69
C ALA A 23 -17.57 -0.82 -6.18
N LYS A 24 -17.96 -1.75 -5.31
CA LYS A 24 -17.80 -1.64 -3.85
C LYS A 24 -16.35 -1.44 -3.40
N THR A 25 -15.38 -1.92 -4.17
CA THR A 25 -13.95 -1.80 -3.89
C THR A 25 -13.21 -1.23 -5.11
N PRO A 26 -13.22 0.11 -5.31
CA PRO A 26 -12.70 0.76 -6.52
C PRO A 26 -11.25 0.40 -6.86
N ASN A 27 -10.35 0.42 -5.86
CA ASN A 27 -8.93 0.09 -6.07
C ASN A 27 -8.74 -1.37 -6.54
N MET A 28 -9.40 -2.34 -5.90
CA MET A 28 -9.34 -3.74 -6.32
C MET A 28 -10.01 -3.97 -7.68
N CYS A 29 -11.09 -3.24 -7.98
CA CYS A 29 -11.73 -3.28 -9.30
C CYS A 29 -10.76 -2.82 -10.40
N ASN A 30 -10.11 -1.66 -10.22
CA ASN A 30 -9.13 -1.14 -11.17
C ASN A 30 -7.93 -2.09 -11.33
N ARG A 31 -7.45 -2.71 -10.25
CA ARG A 31 -6.39 -3.73 -10.28
C ARG A 31 -6.81 -4.95 -11.11
N ARG A 32 -8.03 -5.47 -10.91
CA ARG A 32 -8.56 -6.59 -11.69
C ARG A 32 -8.66 -6.26 -13.17
N ILE A 33 -9.18 -5.07 -13.51
CA ILE A 33 -9.25 -4.62 -14.92
C ILE A 33 -7.85 -4.47 -15.52
N ALA A 34 -6.86 -4.00 -14.75
CA ALA A 34 -5.48 -3.90 -15.24
C ALA A 34 -4.88 -5.27 -15.57
N VAL A 35 -5.11 -6.27 -14.71
CA VAL A 35 -4.67 -7.65 -14.94
C VAL A 35 -5.38 -8.24 -16.17
N LEU A 36 -6.69 -8.04 -16.30
CA LEU A 36 -7.42 -8.49 -17.50
C LEU A 36 -6.86 -7.86 -18.77
N CYS A 37 -6.59 -6.55 -18.75
CA CYS A 37 -5.97 -5.84 -19.87
C CYS A 37 -4.65 -6.49 -20.28
N GLN A 38 -3.77 -6.80 -19.32
CA GLN A 38 -2.49 -7.47 -19.57
C GLN A 38 -2.66 -8.88 -20.15
N ILE A 39 -3.65 -9.65 -19.68
CA ILE A 39 -3.94 -11.00 -20.20
C ILE A 39 -4.38 -10.93 -21.67
N PHE A 40 -5.27 -10.00 -22.02
CA PHE A 40 -5.71 -9.82 -23.41
C PHE A 40 -4.59 -9.26 -24.30
N GLU A 41 -3.78 -8.34 -23.79
CA GLU A 41 -2.57 -7.85 -24.47
C GLU A 41 -1.57 -8.97 -24.77
N TYR A 42 -1.39 -9.89 -23.82
CA TYR A 42 -0.56 -11.07 -24.04
C TYR A 42 -1.16 -12.02 -25.09
N GLY A 43 -2.50 -12.16 -25.12
CA GLY A 43 -3.18 -13.06 -26.04
C GLY A 43 -3.25 -12.59 -27.50
N LEU A 44 -3.21 -11.28 -27.74
CA LEU A 44 -3.23 -10.67 -29.08
C LEU A 44 -2.13 -11.18 -30.03
N PRO A 45 -0.83 -11.09 -29.69
CA PRO A 45 0.24 -11.55 -30.58
C PRO A 45 0.25 -13.07 -30.80
N HIS A 46 -0.40 -13.83 -29.90
CA HIS A 46 -0.50 -15.28 -30.00
C HIS A 46 -1.75 -15.76 -30.76
N GLY A 47 -2.62 -14.84 -31.22
CA GLY A 47 -3.85 -15.19 -31.95
C GLY A 47 -4.95 -15.83 -31.08
N TYR A 48 -4.84 -15.72 -29.75
CA TYR A 48 -5.89 -16.21 -28.85
C TYR A 48 -7.14 -15.33 -28.91
N VAL A 49 -6.95 -14.04 -29.19
CA VAL A 49 -8.01 -13.01 -29.19
C VAL A 49 -7.72 -11.99 -30.27
N ASP A 50 -8.76 -11.50 -30.94
CA ASP A 50 -8.62 -10.55 -32.06
C ASP A 50 -8.50 -9.10 -31.59
N SER A 51 -9.02 -8.79 -30.40
CA SER A 51 -8.98 -7.44 -29.83
C SER A 51 -8.95 -7.49 -28.29
N ASN A 52 -8.47 -6.44 -27.65
CA ASN A 52 -8.50 -6.31 -26.20
C ASN A 52 -9.80 -5.60 -25.75
N PRO A 53 -10.75 -6.31 -25.10
CA PRO A 53 -12.03 -5.73 -24.69
C PRO A 53 -11.93 -4.78 -23.48
N CYS A 54 -10.77 -4.71 -22.82
CA CYS A 54 -10.53 -3.83 -21.68
C CYS A 54 -10.16 -2.39 -22.10
N VAL A 55 -9.84 -2.17 -23.38
CA VAL A 55 -9.46 -0.85 -23.91
C VAL A 55 -10.66 0.09 -23.88
N GLY A 56 -10.43 1.32 -23.43
CA GLY A 56 -11.48 2.36 -23.37
C GLY A 56 -12.39 2.31 -22.14
N ILE A 57 -12.19 1.37 -21.21
CA ILE A 57 -12.99 1.29 -19.98
C ILE A 57 -12.43 2.26 -18.93
N PRO A 58 -13.22 3.28 -18.52
CA PRO A 58 -12.75 4.27 -17.56
C PRO A 58 -12.53 3.61 -16.19
N ARG A 59 -11.45 3.99 -15.51
CA ARG A 59 -11.15 3.52 -14.15
C ARG A 59 -12.03 4.22 -13.13
N LEU A 60 -12.39 3.52 -12.07
CA LEU A 60 -13.16 4.09 -10.96
C LEU A 60 -12.26 5.05 -10.15
N ALA A 61 -12.84 6.13 -9.63
CA ALA A 61 -12.12 7.06 -8.77
C ALA A 61 -11.65 6.34 -7.49
N GLU A 62 -10.36 6.45 -7.18
CA GLU A 62 -9.77 5.82 -6.00
C GLU A 62 -9.61 6.84 -4.87
N ALA A 63 -10.07 6.48 -3.67
CA ALA A 63 -9.78 7.27 -2.48
C ALA A 63 -8.33 7.05 -2.04
N ARG A 64 -7.52 8.11 -2.05
CA ARG A 64 -6.20 8.09 -1.42
C ARG A 64 -6.36 8.02 0.10
N ARG A 65 -5.49 7.27 0.77
CA ARG A 65 -5.39 7.34 2.25
C ARG A 65 -4.90 8.74 2.62
N GLY A 66 -5.75 9.52 3.30
CA GLY A 66 -5.47 10.93 3.62
C GLY A 66 -4.90 11.18 5.01
N ARG A 67 -4.65 10.14 5.82
CA ARG A 67 -4.24 10.29 7.22
C ARG A 67 -2.81 9.80 7.42
N TYR A 68 -1.97 10.66 7.98
CA TYR A 68 -0.67 10.30 8.53
C TYR A 68 -0.78 9.89 10.00
N VAL A 69 0.17 9.10 10.48
CA VAL A 69 0.28 8.76 11.90
C VAL A 69 0.89 9.96 12.61
N SER A 70 0.25 10.43 13.69
CA SER A 70 0.82 11.53 14.48
C SER A 70 1.85 11.02 15.48
N ASP A 71 2.73 11.90 15.96
CA ASP A 71 3.76 11.56 16.95
C ASP A 71 3.15 11.00 18.24
N ALA A 72 2.00 11.53 18.65
CA ALA A 72 1.25 11.03 19.81
C ALA A 72 0.72 9.60 19.57
N GLU A 73 0.24 9.29 18.36
CA GLU A 73 -0.16 7.94 18.00
C GLU A 73 1.04 6.99 17.94
N TYR A 74 2.17 7.45 17.39
CA TYR A 74 3.42 6.68 17.35
C TYR A 74 3.87 6.32 18.77
N ARG A 75 3.95 7.31 19.66
CA ARG A 75 4.34 7.07 21.07
C ARG A 75 3.39 6.12 21.79
N ALA A 76 2.08 6.27 21.63
CA ALA A 76 1.11 5.36 22.22
C ALA A 76 1.29 3.91 21.71
N ILE A 77 1.61 3.73 20.43
CA ILE A 77 1.91 2.41 19.86
C ILE A 77 3.21 1.85 20.44
N TRP A 78 4.24 2.69 20.54
CA TRP A 78 5.55 2.33 21.08
C TRP A 78 5.44 1.88 22.55
N GLU A 79 4.74 2.65 23.39
CA GLU A 79 4.49 2.32 24.80
C GLU A 79 3.76 0.98 24.98
N CYS A 80 2.76 0.70 24.13
CA CYS A 80 2.02 -0.57 24.16
C CYS A 80 2.78 -1.74 23.52
N GLY A 81 3.86 -1.47 22.79
CA GLY A 81 4.62 -2.45 22.03
C GLY A 81 5.45 -3.39 22.89
N SER A 82 5.66 -4.62 22.41
CA SER A 82 6.68 -5.51 22.98
C SER A 82 8.08 -4.92 22.76
N PRO A 83 9.09 -5.31 23.55
CA PRO A 83 10.46 -4.83 23.36
C PRO A 83 10.97 -4.98 21.91
N ASP A 84 10.71 -6.13 21.26
CA ASP A 84 11.04 -6.34 19.85
C ASP A 84 10.34 -5.35 18.90
N LEU A 85 9.08 -4.98 19.21
CA LEU A 85 8.32 -4.05 18.38
C LEU A 85 8.83 -2.62 18.54
N ARG A 86 9.19 -2.21 19.77
CA ARG A 86 9.73 -0.87 20.06
C ARG A 86 10.99 -0.61 19.26
N VAL A 87 11.99 -1.49 19.42
CA VAL A 87 13.24 -1.43 18.66
C VAL A 87 13.00 -1.39 17.15
N MET A 88 12.09 -2.23 16.67
CA MET A 88 11.74 -2.27 15.26
C MET A 88 11.09 -0.99 14.75
N LEU A 89 10.22 -0.36 15.55
CA LEU A 89 9.61 0.93 15.22
C LEU A 89 10.68 2.03 15.18
N ASP A 90 11.59 2.04 16.16
CA ASP A 90 12.66 3.03 16.24
C ASP A 90 13.63 2.90 15.06
N LEU A 91 14.06 1.67 14.74
CA LEU A 91 14.87 1.42 13.55
C LEU A 91 14.14 1.86 12.27
N MET A 92 12.86 1.55 12.11
CA MET A 92 12.08 1.99 10.95
C MET A 92 11.97 3.52 10.86
N TYR A 93 11.76 4.19 11.99
CA TYR A 93 11.60 5.64 12.06
C TYR A 93 12.92 6.36 11.74
N LEU A 94 14.02 5.93 12.36
CA LEU A 94 15.34 6.55 12.21
C LEU A 94 15.97 6.27 10.84
N THR A 95 15.79 5.06 10.29
CA THR A 95 16.39 4.69 9.00
C THR A 95 15.51 5.05 7.80
N GLY A 96 14.22 5.29 8.01
CA GLY A 96 13.23 5.52 6.95
C GLY A 96 13.03 4.32 6.01
N GLN A 97 13.49 3.13 6.40
CA GLN A 97 13.45 1.94 5.56
C GLN A 97 12.13 1.18 5.65
N ARG A 98 11.84 0.36 4.64
CA ARG A 98 10.63 -0.47 4.67
C ARG A 98 10.77 -1.55 5.72
N ILE A 99 9.62 -1.99 6.19
CA ILE A 99 9.46 -3.06 7.15
C ILE A 99 10.28 -4.32 6.80
N GLU A 100 10.30 -4.72 5.53
CA GLU A 100 11.03 -5.90 5.05
C GLU A 100 12.54 -5.64 5.06
N ASP A 101 12.97 -4.49 4.55
CA ASP A 101 14.37 -4.07 4.53
C ASP A 101 14.97 -4.06 5.95
N VAL A 102 14.24 -3.54 6.95
CA VAL A 102 14.69 -3.53 8.37
C VAL A 102 14.78 -4.92 8.98
N LEU A 103 13.87 -5.84 8.61
CA LEU A 103 13.94 -7.23 9.08
C LEU A 103 15.06 -8.02 8.42
N SER A 104 15.52 -7.59 7.24
CA SER A 104 16.63 -8.18 6.50
C SER A 104 17.99 -7.72 7.00
N MET A 105 18.08 -6.60 7.73
CA MET A 105 19.35 -6.06 8.22
C MET A 105 20.10 -7.07 9.08
N THR A 106 21.37 -7.28 8.75
CA THR A 106 22.28 -8.18 9.45
C THR A 106 23.23 -7.41 10.36
N HIS A 107 23.86 -8.12 11.29
CA HIS A 107 24.91 -7.53 12.12
C HIS A 107 26.14 -7.09 11.30
N ALA A 108 26.39 -7.72 10.14
CA ALA A 108 27.49 -7.36 9.24
C ALA A 108 27.25 -6.06 8.47
N ASP A 109 25.99 -5.63 8.34
CA ASP A 109 25.62 -4.38 7.67
C ASP A 109 25.86 -3.14 8.56
N VAL A 110 26.19 -3.35 9.84
CA VAL A 110 26.40 -2.27 10.82
C VAL A 110 27.89 -1.97 10.92
N SER A 111 28.23 -0.70 10.70
CA SER A 111 29.59 -0.16 10.84
C SER A 111 29.58 1.11 11.70
N ASP A 112 30.76 1.61 12.07
CA ASP A 112 30.88 2.87 12.80
C ASP A 112 30.39 4.08 11.98
N GLU A 113 30.52 4.02 10.65
CA GLU A 113 30.04 5.06 9.74
C GLU A 113 28.50 5.05 9.61
N GLY A 114 27.87 3.89 9.75
CA GLY A 114 26.44 3.75 9.49
C GLY A 114 25.93 2.33 9.31
N VAL A 115 24.65 2.26 8.92
CA VAL A 115 23.98 1.01 8.55
C VAL A 115 23.81 0.94 7.04
N PHE A 116 24.40 -0.08 6.44
CA PHE A 116 24.24 -0.36 5.02
C PHE A 116 22.92 -1.09 4.75
N VAL A 117 22.20 -0.69 3.71
CA VAL A 117 20.91 -1.30 3.35
C VAL A 117 20.81 -1.43 1.84
N GLN A 118 20.51 -2.64 1.36
CA GLN A 118 20.05 -2.89 0.01
C GLN A 118 18.52 -3.07 0.03
N GLN A 119 17.80 -2.16 -0.64
CA GLN A 119 16.33 -2.17 -0.63
C GLN A 119 15.78 -3.23 -1.58
N ASP A 120 15.00 -4.19 -1.07
CA ASP A 120 14.51 -5.33 -1.87
C ASP A 120 13.62 -4.89 -3.04
N LYS A 121 12.79 -3.86 -2.83
CA LYS A 121 11.81 -3.42 -3.84
C LYS A 121 12.41 -2.63 -5.00
N THR A 122 13.45 -1.86 -4.72
CA THR A 122 14.00 -0.86 -5.66
C THR A 122 15.45 -1.09 -6.01
N ASP A 123 16.09 -2.09 -5.39
CA ASP A 123 17.49 -2.49 -5.54
C ASP A 123 18.50 -1.36 -5.29
N LYS A 124 18.08 -0.34 -4.52
CA LYS A 124 18.95 0.79 -4.16
C LYS A 124 19.80 0.41 -2.97
N LYS A 125 21.10 0.68 -3.08
CA LYS A 125 22.09 0.54 -2.01
C LYS A 125 22.27 1.88 -1.34
N VAL A 126 22.05 1.94 -0.03
CA VAL A 126 22.10 3.18 0.76
C VAL A 126 22.88 2.91 2.03
N LEU A 127 23.82 3.81 2.35
CA LEU A 127 24.47 3.87 3.65
C LEU A 127 23.77 4.95 4.47
N ILE A 128 23.24 4.56 5.63
CA ILE A 128 22.54 5.45 6.54
C ILE A 128 23.52 5.84 7.63
N ALA A 129 23.89 7.11 7.69
CA ALA A 129 24.88 7.59 8.64
C ALA A 129 24.51 7.24 10.09
N MET A 130 25.51 6.85 10.88
CA MET A 130 25.31 6.51 12.28
C MET A 130 24.99 7.78 13.09
N THR A 131 23.77 7.86 13.63
CA THR A 131 23.36 8.89 14.58
C THR A 131 23.37 8.32 16.01
N PRO A 132 23.46 9.16 17.06
CA PRO A 132 23.38 8.69 18.45
C PRO A 132 22.11 7.89 18.72
N ASP A 133 20.96 8.37 18.24
CA ASP A 133 19.67 7.69 18.40
C ASP A 133 19.64 6.33 17.67
N LEU A 134 20.29 6.23 16.49
CA LEU A 134 20.38 4.98 15.75
C LEU A 134 21.27 3.98 16.47
N ARG A 135 22.38 4.45 17.06
CA ARG A 135 23.26 3.63 17.89
C ARG A 135 22.50 3.07 19.10
N GLU A 136 21.75 3.92 19.80
CA GLU A 136 20.92 3.52 20.95
C GLU A 136 19.88 2.47 20.55
N ALA A 137 19.20 2.66 19.41
CA ALA A 137 18.23 1.68 18.91
C ALA A 137 18.89 0.32 18.57
N LEU A 138 20.09 0.33 18.00
CA LEU A 138 20.87 -0.88 17.71
C LEU A 138 21.36 -1.58 18.98
N ASP A 139 21.77 -0.81 19.99
CA ASP A 139 22.20 -1.35 21.28
C ASP A 139 21.02 -1.93 22.05
N ALA A 140 19.87 -1.26 22.03
CA ALA A 140 18.61 -1.80 22.53
C ALA A 140 18.24 -3.11 21.81
N ALA A 141 18.46 -3.20 20.50
CA ALA A 141 18.25 -4.43 19.74
C ALA A 141 19.17 -5.57 20.19
N ALA A 142 20.43 -5.27 20.48
CA ALA A 142 21.44 -6.22 20.93
C ALA A 142 21.23 -6.68 22.39
N ALA A 143 20.62 -5.82 23.22
CA ALA A 143 20.28 -6.09 24.61
C ALA A 143 19.01 -6.95 24.79
N LEU A 144 18.22 -7.15 23.74
CA LEU A 144 17.00 -7.96 23.82
C LEU A 144 17.32 -9.40 24.29
N PRO A 145 16.57 -9.94 25.28
CA PRO A 145 16.81 -11.29 25.78
C PRO A 145 16.39 -12.31 24.72
N ARG A 146 17.39 -12.97 24.10
CA ARG A 146 17.17 -13.95 23.03
C ARG A 146 17.84 -15.27 23.35
N LYS A 147 17.10 -16.37 23.14
CA LYS A 147 17.62 -17.74 23.30
C LYS A 147 18.66 -18.10 22.24
N ILE A 148 18.47 -17.63 21.01
CA ILE A 148 19.36 -17.84 19.88
C ILE A 148 19.58 -16.48 19.22
N ARG A 149 20.85 -16.11 18.99
CA ARG A 149 21.20 -14.93 18.19
C ARG A 149 21.31 -15.36 16.73
N GLY A 150 20.47 -14.78 15.89
CA GLY A 150 20.52 -14.97 14.44
C GLY A 150 21.48 -13.99 13.77
N GLU A 151 21.67 -14.15 12.46
CA GLU A 151 22.44 -13.24 11.62
C GLU A 151 21.82 -11.83 11.54
N THR A 152 20.48 -11.78 11.53
CA THR A 152 19.70 -10.53 11.46
C THR A 152 19.62 -9.84 12.81
N ILE A 153 19.66 -8.50 12.81
CA ILE A 153 19.51 -7.65 14.01
C ILE A 153 18.21 -7.96 14.76
N LEU A 154 17.13 -8.24 14.02
CA LEU A 154 15.82 -8.62 14.56
C LEU A 154 15.49 -10.09 14.20
N CYS A 155 16.01 -11.03 14.98
CA CYS A 155 15.78 -12.46 14.76
C CYS A 155 14.60 -13.02 15.56
N THR A 156 14.06 -14.14 15.08
CA THR A 156 13.03 -14.90 15.81
C THR A 156 13.63 -15.67 16.99
N VAL A 157 12.78 -16.23 17.87
CA VAL A 157 13.20 -17.11 18.99
C VAL A 157 14.04 -18.31 18.51
N ARG A 158 13.88 -18.73 17.25
CA ARG A 158 14.63 -19.82 16.62
C ARG A 158 15.90 -19.35 15.87
N GLY A 159 16.25 -18.06 15.95
CA GLY A 159 17.42 -17.49 15.26
C GLY A 159 17.21 -17.20 13.77
N GLY A 160 16.08 -17.58 13.18
CA GLY A 160 15.78 -17.28 11.77
C GLY A 160 15.30 -15.84 11.55
N LYS A 161 15.37 -15.39 10.29
CA LYS A 161 14.86 -14.08 9.83
C LYS A 161 13.40 -13.87 10.24
N SER A 162 13.12 -12.71 10.81
CA SER A 162 11.76 -12.31 11.16
C SER A 162 10.96 -11.99 9.89
N THR A 163 9.77 -12.56 9.74
CA THR A 163 8.88 -12.29 8.60
C THR A 163 7.78 -11.29 8.95
N PRO A 164 7.38 -10.41 8.01
CA PRO A 164 6.27 -9.48 8.25
C PRO A 164 4.93 -10.19 8.54
N THR A 165 4.73 -11.40 8.01
CA THR A 165 3.51 -12.20 8.19
C THR A 165 3.30 -12.70 9.63
N ARG A 166 4.39 -12.86 10.41
CA ARG A 166 4.28 -13.19 11.84
C ARG A 166 3.76 -12.01 12.68
N ARG A 167 3.55 -10.82 12.09
CA ARG A 167 2.95 -9.63 12.72
C ARG A 167 1.43 -9.59 12.69
N ARG A 168 0.77 -10.63 12.18
CA ARG A 168 -0.68 -10.77 12.39
C ARG A 168 -1.01 -10.67 13.88
N THR A 169 -0.16 -11.19 14.75
CA THR A 169 -0.25 -11.00 16.21
C THR A 169 0.00 -9.57 16.66
N THR A 170 0.88 -8.78 16.06
CA THR A 170 1.12 -7.37 16.45
C THR A 170 0.01 -6.42 16.00
N CYS A 171 -0.51 -6.61 14.79
CA CYS A 171 -1.66 -5.86 14.30
C CYS A 171 -2.95 -6.28 15.03
N THR A 172 -3.07 -7.56 15.37
CA THR A 172 -4.16 -8.08 16.22
C THR A 172 -4.01 -7.61 17.67
N SER A 173 -2.81 -7.61 18.24
CA SER A 173 -2.55 -7.11 19.59
C SER A 173 -2.79 -5.62 19.70
N TRP A 174 -2.40 -4.83 18.69
CA TRP A 174 -2.77 -3.42 18.62
C TRP A 174 -4.29 -3.23 18.48
N ARG A 175 -4.97 -4.04 17.65
CA ARG A 175 -6.44 -4.01 17.56
C ARG A 175 -7.12 -4.29 18.90
N LEU A 176 -6.53 -5.14 19.73
CA LEU A 176 -7.01 -5.50 21.06
C LEU A 176 -6.63 -4.49 22.14
N LYS A 177 -5.47 -3.84 22.04
CA LYS A 177 -4.90 -2.96 23.08
C LYS A 177 -4.99 -1.46 22.79
N LYS A 178 -5.43 -1.05 21.60
CA LYS A 178 -5.54 0.36 21.25
C LYS A 178 -6.54 1.07 22.19
N PRO A 179 -6.24 2.30 22.63
CA PRO A 179 -7.20 3.10 23.38
C PRO A 179 -8.44 3.39 22.53
N GLU A 180 -9.61 3.45 23.17
CA GLU A 180 -10.90 3.62 22.49
C GLU A 180 -10.97 4.96 21.71
N SER A 181 -10.24 5.97 22.18
CA SER A 181 -10.05 7.26 21.50
C SER A 181 -9.39 7.15 20.11
N MET A 182 -8.62 6.08 19.85
CA MET A 182 -8.01 5.77 18.55
C MET A 182 -8.84 4.77 17.72
N THR A 183 -9.95 4.27 18.25
CA THR A 183 -10.86 3.44 17.47
C THR A 183 -11.61 4.30 16.48
N ARG A 184 -11.44 3.97 15.19
CA ARG A 184 -12.17 4.56 14.08
C ARG A 184 -13.66 4.66 14.42
N ARG A 185 -14.15 5.84 14.79
CA ARG A 185 -15.56 6.16 14.55
C ARG A 185 -15.75 5.96 13.07
N ARG A 186 -16.65 5.07 12.66
CA ARG A 186 -17.06 5.02 11.26
C ARG A 186 -17.62 6.40 10.96
N THR A 187 -16.82 7.27 10.35
CA THR A 187 -17.38 8.33 9.55
C THR A 187 -18.10 7.60 8.43
N THR A 188 -19.41 7.47 8.58
CA THR A 188 -20.32 7.30 7.46
C THR A 188 -19.97 8.44 6.52
N SER A 189 -19.18 8.15 5.50
CA SER A 189 -19.00 9.08 4.39
C SER A 189 -20.39 9.47 3.94
N ALA A 190 -20.72 10.75 4.05
CA ALA A 190 -21.97 11.30 3.55
C ALA A 190 -22.20 10.79 2.11
N PRO A 191 -23.44 10.45 1.74
CA PRO A 191 -23.73 9.99 0.39
C PRO A 191 -23.25 11.06 -0.59
N ASN A 192 -22.50 10.62 -1.59
CA ASN A 192 -21.90 11.43 -2.64
C ASN A 192 -22.90 12.48 -3.17
N ALA A 193 -22.77 13.73 -2.71
CA ALA A 193 -23.58 14.85 -3.16
C ALA A 193 -23.03 15.36 -4.51
N SER A 194 -23.31 14.59 -5.57
CA SER A 194 -23.21 15.06 -6.95
C SER A 194 -24.36 14.49 -7.78
N ARG A 195 -25.58 14.79 -7.33
CA ARG A 195 -26.77 14.83 -8.20
C ARG A 195 -27.08 16.30 -8.48
N THR A 196 -26.45 16.89 -9.49
CA THR A 196 -27.03 18.08 -10.13
C THR A 196 -28.25 17.62 -10.94
N PRO A 197 -29.45 18.17 -10.72
CA PRO A 197 -30.61 17.86 -11.55
C PRO A 197 -30.34 18.28 -13.00
N ARG A 198 -30.57 17.37 -13.95
CA ARG A 198 -30.75 17.71 -15.37
C ARG A 198 -31.86 18.77 -15.47
N SER A 199 -31.51 20.03 -15.71
CA SER A 199 -32.48 21.00 -16.23
C SER A 199 -32.69 20.72 -17.71
N ARG A 200 -33.95 20.44 -18.06
CA ARG A 200 -34.45 20.45 -19.42
C ARG A 200 -34.49 21.91 -19.89
N GLY A 201 -34.07 22.18 -21.12
CA GLY A 201 -34.16 23.52 -21.71
C GLY A 201 -33.25 23.70 -22.91
N TRP A 202 -33.53 22.98 -23.99
CA TRP A 202 -33.03 23.34 -25.31
C TRP A 202 -33.91 24.48 -25.83
N THR A 203 -33.38 25.71 -25.87
CA THR A 203 -33.95 26.78 -26.70
C THR A 203 -32.83 27.42 -27.50
N HIS A 204 -32.99 27.34 -28.82
CA HIS A 204 -32.17 28.04 -29.81
C HIS A 204 -32.23 29.55 -29.58
N ARG A 205 -31.07 30.21 -29.53
CA ARG A 205 -30.92 31.54 -30.15
C ARG A 205 -29.47 31.78 -30.56
N ARG A 206 -29.27 31.94 -31.87
CA ARG A 206 -28.03 32.43 -32.50
C ARG A 206 -27.80 33.88 -32.10
N SER A 207 -26.57 34.28 -31.83
CA SER A 207 -26.05 35.59 -32.26
C SER A 207 -24.52 35.56 -32.26
N ALA A 208 -23.98 36.07 -33.36
CA ALA A 208 -22.56 36.21 -33.63
C ALA A 208 -21.98 37.43 -32.87
N ALA A 209 -20.74 37.34 -32.42
CA ALA A 209 -19.87 38.50 -32.26
C ALA A 209 -18.41 38.07 -32.19
N THR A 210 -17.69 38.49 -33.21
CA THR A 210 -16.25 38.43 -33.44
C THR A 210 -15.47 39.18 -32.35
N ALA A 211 -14.40 38.60 -31.82
CA ALA A 211 -13.37 39.37 -31.11
C ALA A 211 -11.98 38.78 -31.40
N ARG A 212 -11.15 39.66 -31.96
CA ARG A 212 -9.84 39.47 -32.56
C ARG A 212 -8.79 39.68 -31.46
N TRP A 213 -7.89 38.71 -31.26
CA TRP A 213 -6.75 38.88 -30.36
C TRP A 213 -5.61 39.60 -31.10
N ARG A 214 -5.10 40.67 -30.50
CA ARG A 214 -3.75 41.20 -30.70
C ARG A 214 -2.99 40.95 -29.40
#